data_AF-A0A1C0TMF7-F1
#
_entry.id   AF-A0A1C0TMF7-F1
#
_cell.length_a   1.000
_cell.length_b   1.000
_cell.length_c   1.000
_cell.angle_alpha   90.00
_cell.angle_beta   90.00
_cell.angle_gamma   90.00
#
_symmetry.space_group_name_H-M   'P 1'
#
loop_
_entity.id
_entity.type
_entity.pdbx_description
1 polymer ?
#
loop_
_entity_poly.entity_id
_entity_poly.type
_entity_poly.pdbx_seq_one_letter_code
_entity_poly.pdbx_strand_id
1 'polypeptide(L)'
;MINKLTTHLNIAQVQSTTTHTLKKSGTPEVTPPTSSQQQSTQDSDYTIRLSTSQENAVREAALEKMLSRPIILGFGRSYTQPQVTLSGLGTGEFNKSYRFGELTEEAEIDDFLAQVDRLPPEQRHKFQHLKPTQELLELTKKLSDEDLAKFADVIVATHSFDPKTGTFNNISEDLITQFNSMSEEVLSSTINTMSHLFEQGQKHDFSPYPPPVGILDGEGREDPLLARYDKDHSILAQSFGLQKTANVHRYATLLLDNKLSDGQLLELNGHIAEGDFQTNVGIVDMAKSIKPYQQDSFFSMLSETDKSNQQNVFALISKQLDWREHKHYLQADTGEYAVNHDSLTSDRERQSLYANMLKAYDEVGLSWMNEAIEYTFDAPAKSQSAIWQALMTDLEEKPDDFIHSDSIERWVTNNLDTIVHGFIEQQIKDVRKFNQEQEFPHHLPGLSYVNIEKQQGSQQASATN
;
A
#
# COMPACT_ATOMS: atom_id res chain seq x y z
N MET A 1 38.59 17.78 6.23
CA MET A 1 38.44 17.00 7.46
C MET A 1 37.63 17.71 8.56
N ILE A 2 37.64 19.04 8.72
CA ILE A 2 36.69 19.75 9.63
C ILE A 2 35.47 20.36 8.88
N ASN A 3 35.56 20.55 7.56
CA ASN A 3 34.52 21.23 6.78
C ASN A 3 33.29 20.37 6.42
N LYS A 4 33.36 19.03 6.40
CA LYS A 4 32.22 18.18 6.01
C LYS A 4 31.16 18.05 7.13
N LEU A 5 31.58 17.79 8.37
CA LEU A 5 30.66 17.77 9.53
C LEU A 5 29.97 19.13 9.76
N THR A 6 30.70 20.23 9.55
CA THR A 6 30.18 21.60 9.76
C THR A 6 29.12 21.99 8.71
N THR A 7 29.18 21.39 7.51
CA THR A 7 28.23 21.72 6.43
C THR A 7 26.86 21.09 6.67
N HIS A 8 26.78 19.89 7.26
CA HIS A 8 25.50 19.27 7.64
C HIS A 8 24.88 19.88 8.91
N LEU A 9 25.70 20.36 9.85
CA LEU A 9 25.25 21.08 11.05
C LEU A 9 24.60 22.44 10.72
N ASN A 10 25.14 23.17 9.74
CA ASN A 10 24.63 24.50 9.38
C ASN A 10 23.32 24.48 8.58
N ILE A 11 23.02 23.40 7.85
CA ILE A 11 21.73 23.27 7.14
C ILE A 11 20.59 23.01 8.13
N ALA A 12 20.86 22.36 9.27
CA ALA A 12 19.87 22.08 10.30
C ALA A 12 19.57 23.28 11.22
N GLN A 13 20.56 24.15 11.50
CA GLN A 13 20.38 25.29 12.41
C GLN A 13 19.57 26.46 11.82
N VAL A 14 19.43 26.55 10.50
CA VAL A 14 18.60 27.59 9.87
C VAL A 14 17.09 27.30 10.04
N GLN A 15 16.70 26.10 10.46
CA GLN A 15 15.29 25.70 10.59
C GLN A 15 14.74 25.73 12.03
N SER A 16 15.52 26.13 13.04
CA SER A 16 15.12 25.97 14.45
C SER A 16 15.40 27.19 15.36
N THR A 17 15.10 28.41 14.91
CA THR A 17 15.06 29.57 15.82
C THR A 17 13.65 30.15 15.90
N THR A 18 12.93 29.80 16.97
CA THR A 18 11.79 30.60 17.44
C THR A 18 11.83 30.64 18.95
N THR A 19 12.14 31.81 19.49
CA THR A 19 12.13 32.09 20.93
C THR A 19 10.79 32.75 21.29
N HIS A 20 10.10 32.24 22.29
CA HIS A 20 8.83 32.78 22.80
C HIS A 20 9.00 34.05 23.64
N THR A 21 8.06 35.00 23.53
CA THR A 21 7.45 35.74 24.67
C THR A 21 6.17 36.50 24.25
N LEU A 22 5.23 36.68 25.18
CA LEU A 22 3.79 36.99 25.02
C LEU A 22 3.37 38.41 25.48
N LYS A 23 2.44 39.11 24.77
CA LYS A 23 1.09 39.65 25.22
C LYS A 23 0.58 40.98 24.54
N LYS A 24 -0.72 40.93 24.10
CA LYS A 24 -1.88 41.92 24.06
C LYS A 24 -1.70 43.34 23.45
N SER A 25 -2.65 44.06 22.78
CA SER A 25 -4.01 43.88 22.17
C SER A 25 -4.52 45.27 21.65
N GLY A 26 -5.20 45.37 20.48
CA GLY A 26 -6.18 46.46 20.14
C GLY A 26 -5.92 47.40 18.93
N THR A 27 -6.92 47.58 18.05
CA THR A 27 -7.05 48.43 16.82
C THR A 27 -8.09 49.57 17.03
N PRO A 28 -8.48 50.48 16.07
CA PRO A 28 -7.94 51.02 14.78
C PRO A 28 -7.94 52.60 14.74
N GLU A 29 -7.53 53.40 13.71
CA GLU A 29 -8.23 53.78 12.46
C GLU A 29 -7.56 55.02 11.73
N VAL A 30 -7.65 55.09 10.38
CA VAL A 30 -7.64 56.21 9.36
C VAL A 30 -6.39 57.09 8.98
N THR A 31 -5.82 56.78 7.79
CA THR A 31 -5.32 57.51 6.56
C THR A 31 -5.13 59.08 6.42
N PRO A 32 -4.45 59.62 5.34
CA PRO A 32 -3.02 59.99 5.08
C PRO A 32 -2.83 61.54 4.76
N PRO A 33 -1.85 62.13 3.98
CA PRO A 33 -0.58 61.71 3.34
C PRO A 33 0.66 62.69 3.45
N THR A 34 1.77 62.34 2.74
CA THR A 34 2.80 63.19 2.04
C THR A 34 4.28 63.28 2.56
N SER A 35 5.18 62.62 1.79
CA SER A 35 6.54 62.99 1.29
C SER A 35 7.77 63.37 2.18
N SER A 36 8.91 62.71 1.83
CA SER A 36 10.32 63.23 1.71
C SER A 36 11.39 62.90 2.77
N GLN A 37 12.27 61.96 2.38
CA GLN A 37 13.73 61.79 2.56
C GLN A 37 14.56 62.35 3.75
N GLN A 38 15.30 61.39 4.34
CA GLN A 38 16.73 61.36 4.74
C GLN A 38 17.23 61.88 6.12
N GLN A 39 17.48 60.86 6.98
CA GLN A 39 18.66 60.61 7.85
C GLN A 39 19.11 61.66 8.89
N SER A 40 18.91 61.35 10.18
CA SER A 40 19.97 60.78 11.06
C SER A 40 19.55 60.72 12.55
N THR A 41 20.16 59.76 13.26
CA THR A 41 20.34 59.61 14.73
C THR A 41 19.15 59.29 15.65
N GLN A 42 19.34 58.16 16.34
CA GLN A 42 18.96 57.79 17.72
C GLN A 42 17.49 57.75 18.17
N ASP A 43 17.20 56.60 18.78
CA ASP A 43 16.11 56.23 19.69
C ASP A 43 14.70 55.96 19.15
N SER A 44 14.17 54.85 19.71
CA SER A 44 12.77 54.40 19.80
C SER A 44 12.02 53.86 18.56
N ASP A 45 11.31 52.76 18.86
CA ASP A 45 10.07 52.24 18.26
C ASP A 45 10.17 51.11 17.22
N TYR A 46 9.98 49.89 17.72
CA TYR A 46 9.62 48.72 16.92
C TYR A 46 8.21 48.91 16.34
N THR A 47 8.10 49.01 15.01
CA THR A 47 6.83 48.88 14.30
C THR A 47 6.59 47.41 13.93
N ILE A 48 5.58 46.78 14.52
CA ILE A 48 5.11 45.45 14.11
C ILE A 48 4.26 45.62 12.84
N ARG A 49 4.68 45.02 11.72
CA ARG A 49 3.82 44.81 10.55
C ARG A 49 2.98 43.55 10.79
N LEU A 50 1.66 43.69 10.84
CA LEU A 50 0.73 42.56 10.76
C LEU A 50 0.66 42.08 9.32
N SER A 51 0.75 40.76 9.13
CA SER A 51 0.75 40.15 7.81
C SER A 51 -0.57 40.42 7.08
N THR A 52 -0.48 40.71 5.79
CA THR A 52 -1.67 40.96 4.95
C THR A 52 -2.41 39.65 4.66
N SER A 53 -3.70 39.71 4.28
CA SER A 53 -4.46 38.50 3.88
C SER A 53 -3.79 37.73 2.75
N GLN A 54 -3.00 38.42 1.92
CA GLN A 54 -2.19 37.84 0.86
C GLN A 54 -0.98 37.06 1.39
N GLU A 55 -0.32 37.54 2.44
CA GLU A 55 0.74 36.78 3.12
C GLU A 55 0.18 35.59 3.89
N ASN A 56 -1.02 35.71 4.47
CA ASN A 56 -1.70 34.56 5.09
C ASN A 56 -2.11 33.54 4.04
N ALA A 57 -2.66 33.95 2.90
CA ALA A 57 -3.01 33.04 1.80
C ALA A 57 -1.77 32.36 1.17
N VAL A 58 -0.63 33.05 1.09
CA VAL A 58 0.64 32.43 0.70
C VAL A 58 1.14 31.46 1.76
N ARG A 59 0.93 31.76 3.05
CA ARG A 59 1.25 30.85 4.16
C ARG A 59 0.33 29.64 4.21
N GLU A 60 -0.94 29.82 3.89
CA GLU A 60 -1.97 28.79 3.82
C GLU A 60 -1.73 27.89 2.61
N ALA A 61 -1.44 28.47 1.43
CA ALA A 61 -1.01 27.72 0.26
C ALA A 61 0.35 27.02 0.48
N ALA A 62 1.27 27.61 1.25
CA ALA A 62 2.50 26.97 1.65
C ALA A 62 2.25 25.85 2.67
N LEU A 63 1.31 26.01 3.60
CA LEU A 63 0.87 24.97 4.55
C LEU A 63 0.15 23.84 3.83
N GLU A 64 -0.77 24.12 2.91
CA GLU A 64 -1.41 23.15 2.02
C GLU A 64 -0.36 22.45 1.16
N LYS A 65 0.65 23.16 0.63
CA LYS A 65 1.79 22.56 -0.09
C LYS A 65 2.73 21.74 0.81
N MET A 66 2.76 22.02 2.12
CA MET A 66 3.57 21.31 3.11
C MET A 66 2.83 20.10 3.69
N LEU A 67 1.50 20.16 3.76
CA LEU A 67 0.57 19.11 4.19
C LEU A 67 0.16 18.18 3.05
N SER A 68 0.27 18.63 1.79
CA SER A 68 0.17 17.80 0.57
C SER A 68 1.50 17.14 0.19
N ARG A 69 2.59 17.40 0.93
CA ARG A 69 3.73 16.49 0.91
C ARG A 69 3.24 15.18 1.53
N PRO A 70 3.55 14.02 0.92
CA PRO A 70 3.15 12.75 1.49
C PRO A 70 3.59 12.76 2.95
N ILE A 71 2.61 12.65 3.85
CA ILE A 71 2.88 12.35 5.24
C ILE A 71 3.67 11.05 5.16
N ILE A 72 4.96 11.09 5.50
CA ILE A 72 5.70 9.86 5.72
C ILE A 72 5.15 9.32 7.04
N LEU A 73 4.01 8.66 6.95
CA LEU A 73 3.32 7.99 8.04
C LEU A 73 4.34 6.97 8.58
N GLY A 74 4.99 7.29 9.70
CA GLY A 74 5.89 6.36 10.39
C GLY A 74 7.11 7.00 11.02
N PHE A 75 7.57 8.14 10.51
CA PHE A 75 8.67 8.84 11.16
C PHE A 75 8.13 9.91 12.08
N GLY A 76 8.24 9.67 13.39
CA GLY A 76 8.30 10.78 14.34
C GLY A 76 9.33 11.80 13.83
N ARG A 77 9.11 13.09 14.10
CA ARG A 77 10.01 14.19 13.69
C ARG A 77 11.42 14.13 14.33
N SER A 78 11.87 12.96 14.75
CA SER A 78 13.20 12.73 15.32
C SER A 78 14.12 12.23 14.21
N TYR A 79 14.72 13.14 13.48
CA TYR A 79 15.98 12.85 12.79
C TYR A 79 16.97 12.33 13.84
N THR A 80 17.57 11.17 13.62
CA THR A 80 18.74 10.81 14.42
C THR A 80 19.84 11.80 14.07
N GLN A 81 20.24 12.65 15.01
CA GLN A 81 21.31 13.61 14.79
C GLN A 81 22.64 13.03 15.29
N PRO A 82 23.76 13.25 14.59
CA PRO A 82 25.07 12.88 15.10
C PRO A 82 25.37 13.72 16.35
N GLN A 83 25.77 13.04 17.42
CA GLN A 83 26.13 13.61 18.70
C GLN A 83 27.62 13.43 18.96
N VAL A 84 28.28 14.49 19.42
CA VAL A 84 29.67 14.45 19.87
C VAL A 84 29.67 14.76 21.35
N THR A 85 30.09 13.80 22.17
CA THR A 85 30.20 13.98 23.62
C THR A 85 31.67 14.11 24.00
N LEU A 86 32.01 15.22 24.66
CA LEU A 86 33.33 15.48 25.21
C LEU A 86 33.32 15.11 26.69
N SER A 87 34.19 14.20 27.09
CA SER A 87 34.37 13.77 28.48
C SER A 87 35.80 14.04 28.95
N GLY A 88 35.99 14.27 30.25
CA GLY A 88 37.30 14.62 30.83
C GLY A 88 37.63 16.13 30.87
N LEU A 89 36.62 17.01 30.87
CA LEU A 89 36.82 18.44 31.10
C LEU A 89 37.48 18.68 32.49
N GLY A 90 38.78 18.96 32.50
CA GLY A 90 39.58 19.20 33.71
C GLY A 90 40.52 18.06 34.12
N THR A 91 40.55 16.95 33.37
CA THR A 91 41.58 15.91 33.48
C THR A 91 42.51 15.98 32.27
N GLY A 92 43.80 15.63 32.43
CA GLY A 92 44.82 15.76 31.37
C GLY A 92 44.61 14.93 30.10
N GLU A 93 43.54 14.13 30.05
CA GLU A 93 43.13 13.32 28.91
C GLU A 93 41.71 13.73 28.49
N PHE A 94 41.58 14.29 27.28
CA PHE A 94 40.30 14.61 26.65
C PHE A 94 39.80 13.39 25.88
N ASN A 95 38.68 12.82 26.29
CA ASN A 95 38.05 11.73 25.55
C ASN A 95 36.88 12.27 24.73
N LYS A 96 37.08 12.28 23.40
CA LYS A 96 36.04 12.52 22.40
C LYS A 96 35.30 11.21 22.14
N SER A 97 33.99 11.22 22.29
CA SER A 97 33.12 10.11 21.90
C SER A 97 32.11 10.61 20.87
N TYR A 98 31.95 9.84 19.79
CA TYR A 98 30.99 10.14 18.73
C TYR A 98 29.83 9.16 18.85
N ARG A 99 28.62 9.59 18.49
CA ARG A 99 27.44 8.72 18.43
C ARG A 99 26.52 9.16 17.33
N PHE A 100 26.23 8.28 16.40
CA PHE A 100 25.21 8.50 15.36
C PHE A 100 24.38 7.23 15.22
N GLY A 101 23.17 7.23 15.80
CA GLY A 101 22.43 5.99 16.00
C GLY A 101 23.18 5.05 16.94
N GLU A 102 23.51 3.86 16.43
CA GLU A 102 24.33 2.85 17.11
C GLU A 102 25.82 2.93 16.77
N LEU A 103 26.18 3.70 15.74
CA LEU A 103 27.57 3.90 15.35
C LEU A 103 28.29 4.78 16.38
N THR A 104 29.42 4.32 16.89
CA THR A 104 30.20 5.03 17.93
C THR A 104 31.62 5.39 17.50
N GLU A 105 32.12 4.79 16.41
CA GLU A 105 33.44 5.10 15.86
C GLU A 105 33.36 6.22 14.80
N GLU A 106 34.31 7.17 14.86
CA GLU A 106 34.36 8.30 13.91
C GLU A 106 34.44 7.83 12.45
N ALA A 107 35.22 6.77 12.19
CA ALA A 107 35.39 6.21 10.85
C ALA A 107 34.10 5.59 10.30
N GLU A 108 33.33 4.87 11.12
CA GLU A 108 32.06 4.27 10.72
C GLU A 108 30.99 5.32 10.44
N ILE A 109 30.97 6.39 11.25
CA ILE A 109 30.07 7.53 11.06
C ILE A 109 30.39 8.25 9.75
N ASP A 110 31.67 8.52 9.48
CA ASP A 110 32.10 9.15 8.22
C ASP A 110 31.79 8.25 7.01
N ASP A 111 32.02 6.95 7.12
CA ASP A 111 31.68 5.96 6.09
C ASP A 111 30.17 5.98 5.79
N PHE A 112 29.33 5.95 6.83
CA PHE A 112 27.88 5.99 6.67
C PHE A 112 27.42 7.29 6.00
N LEU A 113 27.95 8.44 6.43
CA LEU A 113 27.63 9.73 5.80
C LEU A 113 28.08 9.77 4.34
N ALA A 114 29.20 9.14 4.00
CA ALA A 114 29.63 8.99 2.62
C ALA A 114 28.64 8.12 1.79
N GLN A 115 28.02 7.10 2.39
CA GLN A 115 26.94 6.35 1.73
C GLN A 115 25.70 7.21 1.50
N VAL A 116 25.32 8.03 2.50
CA VAL A 116 24.19 8.98 2.39
C VAL A 116 24.42 10.01 1.28
N ASP A 117 25.67 10.42 1.05
CA ASP A 117 26.04 11.36 -0.02
C ASP A 117 25.89 10.78 -1.43
N ARG A 118 25.95 9.44 -1.59
CA ARG A 118 25.69 8.76 -2.88
C ARG A 118 24.22 8.91 -3.33
N LEU A 119 23.31 9.09 -2.38
CA LEU A 119 21.88 9.17 -2.67
C LEU A 119 21.47 10.51 -3.29
N PRO A 120 20.52 10.50 -4.25
CA PRO A 120 19.85 11.70 -4.72
C PRO A 120 19.09 12.43 -3.60
N PRO A 121 18.77 13.73 -3.74
CA PRO A 121 18.23 14.54 -2.64
C PRO A 121 16.96 13.99 -1.99
N GLU A 122 16.04 13.39 -2.75
CA GLU A 122 14.79 12.84 -2.24
C GLU A 122 15.02 11.56 -1.41
N GLN A 123 15.75 10.59 -1.98
CA GLN A 123 16.09 9.34 -1.32
C GLN A 123 17.01 9.59 -0.11
N ARG A 124 17.90 10.58 -0.18
CA ARG A 124 18.72 11.00 0.96
C ARG A 124 17.86 11.42 2.15
N HIS A 125 16.81 12.20 1.91
CA HIS A 125 15.88 12.59 2.97
C HIS A 125 15.15 11.37 3.55
N LYS A 126 14.71 10.41 2.71
CA LYS A 126 14.06 9.17 3.16
C LYS A 126 15.01 8.32 4.01
N PHE A 127 16.25 8.13 3.54
CA PHE A 127 17.27 7.33 4.19
C PHE A 127 17.74 7.91 5.54
N GLN A 128 17.73 9.24 5.71
CA GLN A 128 18.06 9.90 6.98
C GLN A 128 17.08 9.62 8.13
N HIS A 129 15.90 9.08 7.83
CA HIS A 129 14.94 8.65 8.86
C HIS A 129 15.23 7.25 9.40
N LEU A 130 16.10 6.49 8.74
CA LEU A 130 16.57 5.20 9.26
C LEU A 130 17.55 5.44 10.39
N LYS A 131 17.45 4.62 11.43
CA LYS A 131 18.44 4.59 12.51
C LYS A 131 19.76 4.07 11.94
N PRO A 132 20.88 4.81 12.03
CA PRO A 132 22.17 4.30 11.60
C PRO A 132 22.60 3.12 12.48
N THR A 133 22.85 1.97 11.85
CA THR A 133 23.34 0.73 12.48
C THR A 133 24.49 0.14 11.64
N GLN A 134 25.26 -0.77 12.24
CA GLN A 134 26.35 -1.43 11.52
C GLN A 134 25.83 -2.28 10.36
N GLU A 135 24.74 -3.01 10.57
CA GLU A 135 24.09 -3.82 9.52
C GLU A 135 23.62 -2.96 8.35
N LEU A 136 23.04 -1.78 8.62
CA LEU A 136 22.66 -0.86 7.55
C LEU A 136 23.89 -0.33 6.80
N LEU A 137 24.98 0.00 7.51
CA LEU A 137 26.24 0.41 6.88
C LEU A 137 26.81 -0.68 5.98
N GLU A 138 26.85 -1.93 6.44
CA GLU A 138 27.32 -3.07 5.66
C GLU A 138 26.45 -3.31 4.41
N LEU A 139 25.13 -3.23 4.56
CA LEU A 139 24.19 -3.36 3.45
C LEU A 139 24.45 -2.29 2.39
N THR A 140 24.55 -1.01 2.80
CA THR A 140 24.78 0.08 1.84
C THR A 140 26.11 -0.03 1.07
N LYS A 141 27.13 -0.64 1.68
CA LYS A 141 28.41 -0.93 1.00
C LYS A 141 28.29 -2.01 -0.08
N LYS A 142 27.33 -2.94 0.05
CA LYS A 142 27.03 -3.99 -0.96
C LYS A 142 26.22 -3.46 -2.15
N LEU A 143 25.44 -2.40 -1.94
CA LEU A 143 24.51 -1.88 -2.94
C LEU A 143 25.20 -0.94 -3.94
N SER A 144 24.81 -1.07 -5.22
CA SER A 144 25.10 -0.07 -6.24
C SER A 144 24.39 1.26 -5.93
N ASP A 145 24.78 2.36 -6.58
CA ASP A 145 24.11 3.67 -6.37
C ASP A 145 22.62 3.61 -6.72
N GLU A 146 22.29 2.87 -7.78
CA GLU A 146 20.92 2.65 -8.22
C GLU A 146 20.12 1.80 -7.23
N ASP A 147 20.68 0.67 -6.80
CA ASP A 147 20.00 -0.21 -5.84
C ASP A 147 19.88 0.45 -4.46
N LEU A 148 20.84 1.27 -4.06
CA LEU A 148 20.77 2.05 -2.81
C LEU A 148 19.64 3.08 -2.85
N ALA A 149 19.42 3.74 -3.99
CA ALA A 149 18.31 4.67 -4.16
C ALA A 149 16.96 3.93 -4.09
N LYS A 150 16.82 2.80 -4.79
CA LYS A 150 15.63 1.95 -4.72
C LYS A 150 15.39 1.42 -3.31
N PHE A 151 16.44 0.95 -2.64
CA PHE A 151 16.39 0.51 -1.24
C PHE A 151 15.80 1.59 -0.33
N ALA A 152 16.27 2.84 -0.45
CA ALA A 152 15.79 3.95 0.37
C ALA A 152 14.29 4.23 0.15
N ASP A 153 13.78 4.06 -1.07
CA ASP A 153 12.36 4.22 -1.38
C ASP A 153 11.52 3.07 -0.78
N VAL A 154 11.96 1.83 -0.96
CA VAL A 154 11.18 0.65 -0.53
C VAL A 154 11.20 0.46 0.99
N ILE A 155 12.33 0.66 1.65
CA ILE A 155 12.46 0.43 3.11
C ILE A 155 11.58 1.39 3.92
N VAL A 156 11.37 2.60 3.39
CA VAL A 156 10.41 3.55 3.95
C VAL A 156 8.98 3.12 3.65
N ALA A 157 8.70 2.65 2.44
CA ALA A 157 7.38 2.16 2.05
C ALA A 157 6.93 0.90 2.85
N THR A 158 7.88 0.10 3.35
CA THR A 158 7.63 -1.05 4.22
C THR A 158 7.38 -0.68 5.68
N HIS A 159 7.27 0.60 6.03
CA HIS A 159 6.66 0.99 7.30
C HIS A 159 5.14 1.00 7.12
N SER A 160 4.39 0.30 7.97
CA SER A 160 2.93 0.32 7.93
C SER A 160 2.35 0.86 9.22
N PHE A 161 1.38 1.76 9.08
CA PHE A 161 0.50 2.13 10.17
C PHE A 161 -0.57 1.05 10.32
N ASP A 162 -0.70 0.48 11.50
CA ASP A 162 -1.88 -0.31 11.85
C ASP A 162 -2.94 0.63 12.44
N PRO A 163 -4.04 0.91 11.70
CA PRO A 163 -5.09 1.80 12.19
C PRO A 163 -5.93 1.18 13.31
N LYS A 164 -5.94 -0.14 13.48
CA LYS A 164 -6.68 -0.81 14.57
C LYS A 164 -5.97 -0.63 15.91
N THR A 165 -4.63 -0.68 15.92
CA THR A 165 -3.82 -0.52 17.13
C THR A 165 -3.30 0.91 17.32
N GLY A 166 -3.29 1.73 16.26
CA GLY A 166 -2.68 3.05 16.25
C GLY A 166 -1.15 3.01 16.30
N THR A 167 -0.53 1.87 15.99
CA THR A 167 0.92 1.68 16.05
C THR A 167 1.54 1.54 14.67
N PHE A 168 2.78 1.99 14.52
CA PHE A 168 3.58 1.65 13.34
C PHE A 168 4.23 0.29 13.54
N ASN A 169 4.00 -0.62 12.59
CA ASN A 169 4.82 -1.81 12.45
C ASN A 169 6.05 -1.43 11.63
N ASN A 170 7.22 -1.49 12.28
CA ASN A 170 8.49 -1.24 11.64
C ASN A 170 9.26 -2.55 11.48
N ILE A 171 9.19 -3.13 10.28
CA ILE A 171 9.93 -4.34 9.90
C ILE A 171 11.28 -4.01 9.23
N SER A 172 11.72 -2.75 9.25
CA SER A 172 12.92 -2.33 8.51
C SER A 172 14.20 -2.96 9.05
N GLU A 173 14.34 -3.11 10.37
CA GLU A 173 15.51 -3.77 10.97
C GLU A 173 15.58 -5.24 10.54
N ASP A 174 14.47 -5.99 10.67
CA ASP A 174 14.40 -7.39 10.22
C ASP A 174 14.68 -7.54 8.72
N LEU A 175 14.18 -6.62 7.90
CA LEU A 175 14.46 -6.61 6.46
C LEU A 175 15.93 -6.30 6.15
N ILE A 176 16.55 -5.36 6.86
CA ILE A 176 17.98 -5.05 6.71
C ILE A 176 18.82 -6.29 7.03
N THR A 177 18.51 -6.99 8.11
CA THR A 177 19.18 -8.25 8.48
C THR A 177 18.97 -9.30 7.38
N GLN A 178 17.74 -9.46 6.88
CA GLN A 178 17.42 -10.42 5.81
C GLN A 178 18.19 -10.09 4.53
N PHE A 179 18.22 -8.84 4.09
CA PHE A 179 18.99 -8.39 2.92
C PHE A 179 20.49 -8.64 3.07
N ASN A 180 21.04 -8.47 4.26
CA ASN A 180 22.46 -8.73 4.49
C ASN A 180 22.84 -10.21 4.36
N SER A 181 21.90 -11.12 4.56
CA SER A 181 22.10 -12.57 4.42
C SER A 181 22.07 -13.05 2.96
N MET A 182 21.51 -12.24 2.05
CA MET A 182 21.37 -12.59 0.64
C MET A 182 22.70 -12.47 -0.12
N SER A 183 22.84 -13.27 -1.19
CA SER A 183 23.87 -13.04 -2.20
C SER A 183 23.62 -11.73 -2.96
N GLU A 184 24.66 -11.14 -3.56
CA GLU A 184 24.54 -9.86 -4.28
C GLU A 184 23.50 -9.90 -5.42
N GLU A 185 23.42 -11.03 -6.14
CA GLU A 185 22.44 -11.24 -7.21
C GLU A 185 21.01 -11.27 -6.67
N VAL A 186 20.76 -12.07 -5.63
CA VAL A 186 19.43 -12.18 -4.99
C VAL A 186 19.03 -10.85 -4.37
N LEU A 187 19.96 -10.15 -3.73
CA LEU A 187 19.74 -8.84 -3.13
C LEU A 187 19.32 -7.80 -4.17
N SER A 188 20.08 -7.68 -5.27
CA SER A 188 19.76 -6.73 -6.34
C SER A 188 18.42 -7.07 -7.00
N SER A 189 18.17 -8.35 -7.31
CA SER A 189 16.88 -8.82 -7.85
C SER A 189 15.72 -8.48 -6.92
N THR A 190 15.88 -8.72 -5.61
CA THR A 190 14.86 -8.47 -4.58
C THR A 190 14.53 -6.98 -4.44
N ILE A 191 15.54 -6.11 -4.39
CA ILE A 191 15.34 -4.65 -4.31
C ILE A 191 14.64 -4.15 -5.57
N ASN A 192 15.03 -4.63 -6.74
CA ASN A 192 14.40 -4.29 -8.00
C ASN A 192 12.93 -4.70 -8.04
N THR A 193 12.61 -5.92 -7.60
CA THR A 193 11.21 -6.38 -7.46
C THR A 193 10.41 -5.51 -6.51
N MET A 194 10.94 -5.21 -5.31
CA MET A 194 10.23 -4.36 -4.35
C MET A 194 9.98 -2.95 -4.91
N SER A 195 10.95 -2.39 -5.63
CA SER A 195 10.80 -1.09 -6.29
C SER A 195 9.75 -1.15 -7.40
N HIS A 196 9.75 -2.21 -8.20
CA HIS A 196 8.76 -2.43 -9.26
C HIS A 196 7.33 -2.52 -8.67
N LEU A 197 7.15 -3.33 -7.63
CA LEU A 197 5.87 -3.47 -6.94
C LEU A 197 5.40 -2.15 -6.32
N PHE A 198 6.33 -1.36 -5.77
CA PHE A 198 6.03 -0.04 -5.22
C PHE A 198 5.55 0.91 -6.31
N GLU A 199 6.24 0.97 -7.45
CA GLU A 199 5.84 1.81 -8.57
C GLU A 199 4.48 1.42 -9.16
N GLN A 200 4.21 0.12 -9.31
CA GLN A 200 2.90 -0.36 -9.76
C GLN A 200 1.79 0.11 -8.81
N GLY A 201 2.00 -0.04 -7.50
CA GLY A 201 1.07 0.45 -6.48
C GLY A 201 0.90 1.97 -6.47
N GLN A 202 1.91 2.74 -6.88
CA GLN A 202 1.77 4.20 -6.98
C GLN A 202 1.00 4.65 -8.24
N LYS A 203 1.07 3.87 -9.32
CA LYS A 203 0.44 4.16 -10.62
C LYS A 203 -0.98 3.59 -10.74
N HIS A 204 -1.32 2.57 -9.96
CA HIS A 204 -2.62 1.90 -10.04
C HIS A 204 -3.78 2.81 -9.59
N ASP A 205 -4.91 2.72 -10.30
CA ASP A 205 -6.12 3.43 -9.94
C ASP A 205 -6.91 2.64 -8.90
N PHE A 206 -7.00 3.20 -7.68
CA PHE A 206 -7.76 2.64 -6.56
C PHE A 206 -9.14 3.28 -6.42
N SER A 207 -9.60 4.06 -7.40
CA SER A 207 -10.95 4.60 -7.38
C SER A 207 -11.99 3.48 -7.30
N PRO A 208 -13.11 3.69 -6.56
CA PRO A 208 -14.19 2.72 -6.53
C PRO A 208 -14.78 2.52 -7.93
N TYR A 209 -15.37 1.35 -8.16
CA TYR A 209 -16.15 1.14 -9.37
C TYR A 209 -17.34 2.12 -9.45
N PRO A 210 -17.74 2.53 -10.66
CA PRO A 210 -18.91 3.38 -10.85
C PRO A 210 -20.12 2.78 -10.13
N PRO A 211 -20.80 3.56 -9.27
CA PRO A 211 -21.95 3.07 -8.55
C PRO A 211 -23.17 2.91 -9.50
N PRO A 212 -24.18 2.12 -9.11
CA PRO A 212 -25.40 1.96 -9.90
C PRO A 212 -26.11 3.29 -10.18
N VAL A 213 -26.85 3.36 -11.30
CA VAL A 213 -27.64 4.55 -11.63
C VAL A 213 -28.71 4.79 -10.56
N GLY A 214 -28.80 6.04 -10.11
CA GLY A 214 -29.83 6.49 -9.16
C GLY A 214 -29.45 6.45 -7.68
N ILE A 215 -28.24 6.00 -7.33
CA ILE A 215 -27.74 6.05 -5.93
C ILE A 215 -26.94 7.33 -5.61
N LEU A 216 -26.66 8.16 -6.62
CA LEU A 216 -25.88 9.38 -6.44
C LEU A 216 -26.78 10.56 -6.03
N ASP A 217 -26.30 11.36 -5.10
CA ASP A 217 -26.90 12.64 -4.73
C ASP A 217 -26.65 13.74 -5.80
N GLY A 218 -27.17 14.94 -5.54
CA GLY A 218 -26.98 16.10 -6.44
C GLY A 218 -25.52 16.59 -6.56
N GLU A 219 -24.62 16.12 -5.70
CA GLU A 219 -23.18 16.40 -5.74
C GLU A 219 -22.37 15.24 -6.37
N GLY A 220 -23.04 14.18 -6.82
CA GLY A 220 -22.42 13.00 -7.41
C GLY A 220 -21.79 12.05 -6.39
N ARG A 221 -22.20 12.10 -5.12
CA ARG A 221 -21.74 11.19 -4.06
C ARG A 221 -22.76 10.07 -3.83
N GLU A 222 -22.28 8.90 -3.44
CA GLU A 222 -23.17 7.80 -3.07
C GLU A 222 -24.00 8.17 -1.84
N ASP A 223 -25.32 8.04 -1.95
CA ASP A 223 -26.30 8.31 -0.90
C ASP A 223 -27.21 7.07 -0.71
N PRO A 224 -26.67 5.94 -0.21
CA PRO A 224 -27.48 4.79 0.09
C PRO A 224 -28.33 5.03 1.34
N LEU A 225 -29.53 4.46 1.36
CA LEU A 225 -30.40 4.46 2.54
C LEU A 225 -29.75 3.75 3.74
N LEU A 226 -28.84 2.79 3.47
CA LEU A 226 -28.09 2.07 4.49
C LEU A 226 -26.72 1.64 3.96
N ALA A 227 -25.65 1.90 4.71
CA ALA A 227 -24.31 1.39 4.45
C ALA A 227 -23.85 0.49 5.60
N ARG A 228 -23.63 -0.79 5.31
CA ARG A 228 -23.07 -1.77 6.25
C ARG A 228 -21.58 -1.96 5.96
N TYR A 229 -20.77 -1.93 7.01
CA TYR A 229 -19.38 -2.34 6.96
C TYR A 229 -19.16 -3.51 7.90
N ASP A 230 -18.63 -4.62 7.37
CA ASP A 230 -18.22 -5.73 8.20
C ASP A 230 -17.08 -5.30 9.15
N LYS A 231 -16.97 -5.95 10.31
CA LYS A 231 -16.02 -5.57 11.38
C LYS A 231 -14.57 -5.65 10.92
N ASP A 232 -14.28 -6.50 9.93
CA ASP A 232 -12.95 -6.66 9.35
C ASP A 232 -12.76 -5.89 8.03
N HIS A 233 -13.77 -5.15 7.56
CA HIS A 233 -13.63 -4.26 6.42
C HIS A 233 -12.86 -2.99 6.85
N SER A 234 -11.56 -2.95 6.55
CA SER A 234 -10.70 -1.82 6.92
C SER A 234 -10.87 -0.63 5.97
N ILE A 235 -11.97 0.12 6.11
CA ILE A 235 -12.12 1.46 5.50
C ILE A 235 -10.93 2.34 5.89
N LEU A 236 -10.45 2.20 7.13
CA LEU A 236 -9.35 2.99 7.66
C LEU A 236 -8.07 2.81 6.82
N ALA A 237 -7.78 1.59 6.35
CA ALA A 237 -6.61 1.36 5.49
C ALA A 237 -6.71 2.10 4.14
N GLN A 238 -7.94 2.32 3.62
CA GLN A 238 -8.16 3.12 2.42
C GLN A 238 -7.88 4.61 2.69
N SER A 239 -8.36 5.14 3.82
CA SER A 239 -8.19 6.55 4.20
C SER A 239 -6.72 6.96 4.38
N PHE A 240 -5.85 6.02 4.73
CA PHE A 240 -4.40 6.26 4.88
C PHE A 240 -3.58 5.93 3.62
N GLY A 241 -4.22 5.57 2.50
CA GLY A 241 -3.52 5.27 1.25
C GLY A 241 -2.64 4.01 1.30
N LEU A 242 -2.87 3.11 2.27
CA LEU A 242 -2.04 1.91 2.50
C LEU A 242 -2.09 0.93 1.33
N GLN A 243 -3.12 1.03 0.48
CA GLN A 243 -3.27 0.19 -0.71
C GLN A 243 -2.09 0.34 -1.69
N LYS A 244 -1.47 1.52 -1.75
CA LYS A 244 -0.35 1.79 -2.67
C LYS A 244 0.94 1.07 -2.29
N THR A 245 1.11 0.72 -1.01
CA THR A 245 2.28 -0.02 -0.50
C THR A 245 1.96 -1.45 -0.11
N ALA A 246 0.70 -1.86 -0.18
CA ALA A 246 0.24 -3.16 0.31
C ALA A 246 0.99 -4.34 -0.33
N ASN A 247 1.26 -4.30 -1.64
CA ASN A 247 1.94 -5.42 -2.30
C ASN A 247 3.43 -5.52 -1.94
N VAL A 248 4.10 -4.37 -1.75
CA VAL A 248 5.48 -4.33 -1.24
C VAL A 248 5.55 -4.91 0.17
N HIS A 249 4.57 -4.59 1.03
CA HIS A 249 4.46 -5.17 2.37
C HIS A 249 4.23 -6.69 2.34
N ARG A 250 3.37 -7.19 1.44
CA ARG A 250 3.17 -8.64 1.28
C ARG A 250 4.46 -9.34 0.85
N TYR A 251 5.18 -8.77 -0.11
CA TYR A 251 6.45 -9.30 -0.57
C TYR A 251 7.52 -9.23 0.52
N ALA A 252 7.62 -8.14 1.27
CA ALA A 252 8.48 -8.02 2.44
C ALA A 252 8.18 -9.11 3.48
N THR A 253 6.91 -9.40 3.76
CA THR A 253 6.53 -10.49 4.66
C THR A 253 6.95 -11.86 4.12
N LEU A 254 6.82 -12.09 2.81
CA LEU A 254 7.28 -13.31 2.16
C LEU A 254 8.80 -13.51 2.35
N LEU A 255 9.59 -12.44 2.24
CA LEU A 255 11.05 -12.48 2.47
C LEU A 255 11.37 -12.86 3.93
N LEU A 256 10.67 -12.27 4.89
CA LEU A 256 10.89 -12.53 6.32
C LEU A 256 10.43 -13.92 6.77
N ASP A 257 9.41 -14.48 6.12
CA ASP A 257 8.97 -15.86 6.34
C ASP A 257 10.04 -16.89 5.92
N ASN A 258 11.00 -16.48 5.06
CA ASN A 258 12.12 -17.28 4.58
C ASN A 258 11.72 -18.67 4.05
N LYS A 259 10.58 -18.73 3.33
CA LYS A 259 9.99 -19.97 2.79
C LYS A 259 10.56 -20.39 1.43
N LEU A 260 11.23 -19.47 0.73
CA LEU A 260 11.74 -19.67 -0.63
C LEU A 260 13.26 -19.68 -0.59
N SER A 261 13.86 -20.61 -1.32
CA SER A 261 15.31 -20.59 -1.58
C SER A 261 15.70 -19.44 -2.49
N ASP A 262 16.99 -19.08 -2.51
CA ASP A 262 17.55 -18.06 -3.40
C ASP A 262 17.15 -18.27 -4.88
N GLY A 263 17.22 -19.50 -5.38
CA GLY A 263 16.82 -19.83 -6.76
C GLY A 263 15.34 -19.59 -7.02
N GLN A 264 14.47 -19.99 -6.08
CA GLN A 264 13.02 -19.76 -6.15
C GLN A 264 12.67 -18.27 -6.04
N LEU A 265 13.42 -17.50 -5.24
CA LEU A 265 13.25 -16.05 -5.16
C LEU A 265 13.62 -15.37 -6.47
N LEU A 266 14.72 -15.77 -7.11
CA LEU A 266 15.12 -15.25 -8.42
C LEU A 266 14.07 -15.59 -9.50
N GLU A 267 13.56 -16.81 -9.52
CA GLU A 267 12.49 -17.23 -10.44
C GLU A 267 11.20 -16.42 -10.22
N LEU A 268 10.77 -16.29 -8.96
CA LEU A 268 9.60 -15.49 -8.60
C LEU A 268 9.76 -14.03 -9.04
N ASN A 269 10.94 -13.43 -8.81
CA ASN A 269 11.25 -12.07 -9.22
C ASN A 269 11.18 -11.88 -10.74
N GLY A 270 11.69 -12.87 -11.50
CA GLY A 270 11.58 -12.88 -12.95
C GLY A 270 10.13 -12.79 -13.42
N HIS A 271 9.23 -13.57 -12.82
CA HIS A 271 7.81 -13.54 -13.16
C HIS A 271 7.08 -12.27 -12.71
N ILE A 272 7.43 -11.71 -11.55
CA ILE A 272 6.84 -10.44 -11.08
C ILE A 272 7.18 -9.29 -12.04
N ALA A 273 8.37 -9.29 -12.66
CA ALA A 273 8.76 -8.27 -13.62
C ALA A 273 7.90 -8.27 -14.92
N GLU A 274 7.23 -9.38 -15.22
CA GLU A 274 6.39 -9.56 -16.42
C GLU A 274 4.91 -9.22 -16.18
N GLY A 275 4.45 -9.24 -14.94
CA GLY A 275 3.04 -9.08 -14.59
C GLY A 275 2.59 -7.64 -14.39
N ASP A 276 1.29 -7.40 -14.54
CA ASP A 276 0.66 -6.14 -14.12
C ASP A 276 0.38 -6.11 -12.61
N PHE A 277 -0.17 -4.99 -12.11
CA PHE A 277 -0.42 -4.81 -10.67
C PHE A 277 -1.31 -5.93 -10.10
N GLN A 278 -2.41 -6.29 -10.77
CA GLN A 278 -3.34 -7.29 -10.27
C GLN A 278 -2.73 -8.69 -10.29
N THR A 279 -2.10 -9.06 -11.40
CA THR A 279 -1.38 -10.33 -11.53
C THR A 279 -0.32 -10.46 -10.45
N ASN A 280 0.49 -9.42 -10.23
CA ASN A 280 1.53 -9.42 -9.21
C ASN A 280 1.00 -9.46 -7.77
N VAL A 281 -0.18 -8.89 -7.49
CA VAL A 281 -0.84 -9.08 -6.19
C VAL A 281 -1.18 -10.55 -5.96
N GLY A 282 -1.70 -11.24 -6.99
CA GLY A 282 -2.03 -12.66 -6.89
C GLY A 282 -0.81 -13.56 -6.74
N ILE A 283 0.25 -13.32 -7.52
CA ILE A 283 1.52 -14.06 -7.45
C ILE A 283 2.11 -13.98 -6.04
N VAL A 284 2.26 -12.76 -5.51
CA VAL A 284 2.89 -12.52 -4.21
C VAL A 284 2.04 -13.09 -3.07
N ASP A 285 0.72 -12.92 -3.11
CA ASP A 285 -0.15 -13.43 -2.04
C ASP A 285 -0.22 -14.96 -2.02
N MET A 286 -0.24 -15.59 -3.20
CA MET A 286 -0.19 -17.04 -3.30
C MET A 286 1.16 -17.58 -2.81
N ALA A 287 2.29 -17.03 -3.28
CA ALA A 287 3.63 -17.42 -2.84
C ALA A 287 3.80 -17.33 -1.30
N LYS A 288 3.23 -16.29 -0.68
CA LYS A 288 3.23 -16.10 0.78
C LYS A 288 2.40 -17.17 1.51
N SER A 289 1.28 -17.56 0.93
CA SER A 289 0.21 -18.30 1.62
C SER A 289 0.28 -19.82 1.45
N ILE A 290 0.86 -20.31 0.35
CA ILE A 290 0.96 -21.74 0.07
C ILE A 290 1.90 -22.46 1.05
N LYS A 291 1.69 -23.77 1.20
CA LYS A 291 2.56 -24.62 2.03
C LYS A 291 3.80 -25.07 1.24
N PRO A 292 4.89 -25.47 1.93
CA PRO A 292 6.13 -25.87 1.24
C PRO A 292 5.96 -26.96 0.19
N TYR A 293 5.10 -27.97 0.43
CA TYR A 293 4.87 -29.06 -0.54
C TYR A 293 4.09 -28.64 -1.80
N GLN A 294 3.57 -27.41 -1.84
CA GLN A 294 2.80 -26.86 -2.96
C GLN A 294 3.64 -25.97 -3.87
N GLN A 295 4.92 -25.74 -3.53
CA GLN A 295 5.79 -24.81 -4.25
C GLN A 295 6.04 -25.25 -5.69
N ASP A 296 6.30 -26.53 -5.94
CA ASP A 296 6.58 -27.04 -7.28
C ASP A 296 5.40 -26.81 -8.24
N SER A 297 4.18 -27.14 -7.80
CA SER A 297 2.95 -26.86 -8.55
C SER A 297 2.74 -25.37 -8.79
N PHE A 298 3.02 -24.54 -7.77
CA PHE A 298 2.90 -23.09 -7.90
C PHE A 298 3.88 -22.52 -8.93
N PHE A 299 5.17 -22.88 -8.89
CA PHE A 299 6.15 -22.37 -9.86
C PHE A 299 5.89 -22.89 -11.28
N SER A 300 5.42 -24.12 -11.41
CA SER A 300 5.04 -24.69 -12.72
C SER A 300 3.83 -23.94 -13.30
N MET A 301 2.78 -23.70 -12.51
CA MET A 301 1.63 -22.89 -12.90
C MET A 301 2.02 -21.44 -13.22
N LEU A 302 2.93 -20.85 -12.43
CA LEU A 302 3.44 -19.49 -12.63
C LEU A 302 4.19 -19.34 -13.96
N SER A 303 4.96 -20.36 -14.34
CA SER A 303 5.69 -20.43 -15.60
C SER A 303 4.76 -20.53 -16.82
N GLU A 304 3.68 -21.29 -16.72
CA GLU A 304 2.72 -21.50 -17.82
C GLU A 304 1.71 -20.35 -17.99
N THR A 305 1.47 -19.58 -16.92
CA THR A 305 0.46 -18.51 -16.94
C THR A 305 0.83 -17.38 -17.88
N ASP A 306 -0.08 -17.06 -18.81
CA ASP A 306 -0.02 -15.88 -19.66
C ASP A 306 -0.31 -14.61 -18.82
N LYS A 307 0.76 -13.93 -18.43
CA LYS A 307 0.73 -12.70 -17.62
C LYS A 307 0.22 -11.48 -18.40
N SER A 308 0.08 -11.58 -19.72
CA SER A 308 -0.50 -10.52 -20.55
C SER A 308 -2.03 -10.56 -20.57
N ASN A 309 -2.64 -11.71 -20.23
CA ASN A 309 -4.07 -11.84 -20.08
C ASN A 309 -4.53 -11.26 -18.74
N GLN A 310 -5.38 -10.23 -18.76
CA GLN A 310 -5.93 -9.60 -17.55
C GLN A 310 -6.89 -10.49 -16.76
N GLN A 311 -7.35 -11.60 -17.35
CA GLN A 311 -8.21 -12.60 -16.72
C GLN A 311 -7.46 -13.92 -16.47
N ASN A 312 -6.20 -13.83 -16.00
CA ASN A 312 -5.43 -15.00 -15.60
C ASN A 312 -5.71 -15.45 -14.14
N VAL A 313 -5.19 -16.62 -13.76
CA VAL A 313 -5.39 -17.20 -12.41
C VAL A 313 -4.93 -16.27 -11.28
N PHE A 314 -3.81 -15.57 -11.44
CA PHE A 314 -3.31 -14.66 -10.41
C PHE A 314 -4.12 -13.36 -10.36
N ALA A 315 -4.62 -12.87 -11.51
CA ALA A 315 -5.58 -11.76 -11.52
C ALA A 315 -6.88 -12.13 -10.77
N LEU A 316 -7.40 -13.35 -10.96
CA LEU A 316 -8.55 -13.87 -10.21
C LEU A 316 -8.26 -13.92 -8.69
N ILE A 317 -7.08 -14.41 -8.32
CA ILE A 317 -6.62 -14.44 -6.93
C ILE A 317 -6.57 -13.03 -6.33
N SER A 318 -6.13 -12.03 -7.09
CA SER A 318 -6.01 -10.65 -6.61
C SER A 318 -7.34 -10.05 -6.14
N LYS A 319 -8.47 -10.47 -6.73
CA LYS A 319 -9.83 -10.03 -6.34
C LYS A 319 -10.15 -10.37 -4.87
N GLN A 320 -9.52 -11.39 -4.31
CA GLN A 320 -9.71 -11.78 -2.91
C GLN A 320 -9.20 -10.72 -1.92
N LEU A 321 -8.30 -9.84 -2.37
CA LEU A 321 -7.65 -8.80 -1.59
C LEU A 321 -8.08 -7.38 -1.98
N ASP A 322 -8.81 -7.22 -3.08
CA ASP A 322 -9.24 -5.92 -3.58
C ASP A 322 -10.56 -5.52 -2.94
N TRP A 323 -10.53 -4.55 -2.01
CA TRP A 323 -11.72 -4.08 -1.30
C TRP A 323 -12.88 -3.65 -2.20
N ARG A 324 -12.61 -3.25 -3.46
CA ARG A 324 -13.64 -2.85 -4.42
C ARG A 324 -14.49 -4.03 -4.87
N GLU A 325 -13.90 -5.23 -4.89
CA GLU A 325 -14.56 -6.50 -5.20
C GLU A 325 -15.45 -7.01 -4.04
N HIS A 326 -15.33 -6.39 -2.87
CA HIS A 326 -16.05 -6.69 -1.61
C HIS A 326 -17.06 -5.57 -1.27
N LYS A 327 -17.46 -4.79 -2.29
CA LYS A 327 -18.50 -3.77 -2.21
C LYS A 327 -19.69 -4.21 -3.05
N HIS A 328 -20.85 -4.34 -2.41
CA HIS A 328 -22.05 -4.90 -3.01
C HIS A 328 -23.24 -3.95 -2.86
N TYR A 329 -24.01 -3.81 -3.93
CA TYR A 329 -25.20 -2.96 -3.96
C TYR A 329 -26.45 -3.84 -3.97
N LEU A 330 -27.38 -3.50 -3.08
CA LEU A 330 -28.69 -4.15 -2.98
C LEU A 330 -29.77 -3.09 -3.19
N GLN A 331 -30.69 -3.34 -4.11
CA GLN A 331 -31.82 -2.45 -4.38
C GLN A 331 -33.09 -3.02 -3.75
N ALA A 332 -33.79 -2.22 -2.97
CA ALA A 332 -35.11 -2.52 -2.43
C ALA A 332 -36.21 -2.30 -3.48
N ASP A 333 -37.39 -2.89 -3.26
CA ASP A 333 -38.56 -2.74 -4.14
C ASP A 333 -39.00 -1.28 -4.34
N THR A 334 -38.64 -0.40 -3.38
CA THR A 334 -38.89 1.04 -3.43
C THR A 334 -37.96 1.79 -4.39
N GLY A 335 -36.92 1.13 -4.91
CA GLY A 335 -35.85 1.75 -5.70
C GLY A 335 -34.66 2.25 -4.87
N GLU A 336 -34.81 2.28 -3.54
CA GLU A 336 -33.77 2.70 -2.59
C GLU A 336 -32.64 1.66 -2.51
N TYR A 337 -31.43 2.12 -2.21
CA TYR A 337 -30.25 1.26 -2.18
C TYR A 337 -29.72 1.04 -0.76
N ALA A 338 -29.24 -0.16 -0.51
CA ALA A 338 -28.33 -0.47 0.57
C ALA A 338 -26.98 -0.92 0.01
N VAL A 339 -25.89 -0.52 0.65
CA VAL A 339 -24.53 -0.92 0.29
C VAL A 339 -23.98 -1.81 1.39
N ASN A 340 -23.47 -2.98 1.01
CA ASN A 340 -22.77 -3.88 1.90
C ASN A 340 -21.29 -3.94 1.54
N HIS A 341 -20.45 -3.64 2.50
CA HIS A 341 -19.01 -3.83 2.43
C HIS A 341 -18.65 -5.05 3.27
N ASP A 342 -18.47 -6.19 2.65
CA ASP A 342 -18.11 -7.40 3.38
C ASP A 342 -16.60 -7.46 3.65
N SER A 343 -16.19 -8.32 4.59
CA SER A 343 -14.78 -8.47 4.94
C SER A 343 -13.98 -8.95 3.73
N LEU A 344 -12.70 -8.57 3.59
CA LEU A 344 -11.82 -9.24 2.63
C LEU A 344 -11.77 -10.75 2.91
N THR A 345 -11.42 -11.54 1.89
CA THR A 345 -11.26 -13.00 2.03
C THR A 345 -10.15 -13.29 3.04
N SER A 346 -10.46 -14.07 4.08
CA SER A 346 -9.52 -14.36 5.16
C SER A 346 -8.35 -15.24 4.70
N ASP A 347 -7.22 -15.21 5.40
CA ASP A 347 -6.03 -16.01 5.05
C ASP A 347 -6.36 -17.50 4.93
N ARG A 348 -7.24 -18.02 5.79
CA ARG A 348 -7.67 -19.42 5.76
C ARG A 348 -8.48 -19.74 4.50
N GLU A 349 -9.41 -18.86 4.12
CA GLU A 349 -10.22 -19.03 2.90
C GLU A 349 -9.32 -18.95 1.67
N ARG A 350 -8.38 -18.00 1.62
CA ARG A 350 -7.40 -17.89 0.53
C ARG A 350 -6.52 -19.13 0.42
N GLN A 351 -6.01 -19.66 1.54
CA GLN A 351 -5.27 -20.93 1.54
C GLN A 351 -6.08 -22.10 1.00
N SER A 352 -7.37 -22.18 1.33
CA SER A 352 -8.26 -23.23 0.79
C SER A 352 -8.47 -23.08 -0.71
N LEU A 353 -8.72 -21.85 -1.18
CA LEU A 353 -8.85 -21.54 -2.60
C LEU A 353 -7.57 -21.93 -3.37
N TYR A 354 -6.39 -21.52 -2.88
CA TYR A 354 -5.11 -21.82 -3.54
C TYR A 354 -4.81 -23.31 -3.56
N ALA A 355 -5.15 -24.04 -2.49
CA ALA A 355 -5.00 -25.48 -2.47
C ALA A 355 -5.87 -26.16 -3.54
N ASN A 356 -7.13 -25.70 -3.72
CA ASN A 356 -8.01 -26.24 -4.76
C ASN A 356 -7.52 -25.88 -6.16
N MET A 357 -7.06 -24.63 -6.39
CA MET A 357 -6.50 -24.21 -7.67
C MET A 357 -5.23 -24.97 -8.04
N LEU A 358 -4.31 -25.19 -7.10
CA LEU A 358 -3.10 -25.99 -7.35
C LEU A 358 -3.43 -27.45 -7.59
N LYS A 359 -4.42 -28.01 -6.87
CA LYS A 359 -4.91 -29.35 -7.15
C LYS A 359 -5.50 -29.46 -8.55
N ALA A 360 -6.28 -28.47 -8.99
CA ALA A 360 -6.79 -28.39 -10.35
C ALA A 360 -5.65 -28.36 -11.37
N TYR A 361 -4.63 -27.54 -11.12
CA TYR A 361 -3.44 -27.49 -11.98
C TYR A 361 -2.76 -28.86 -12.09
N ASP A 362 -2.55 -29.55 -10.97
CA ASP A 362 -1.88 -30.87 -10.95
C ASP A 362 -2.71 -31.97 -11.65
N GLU A 363 -4.04 -31.90 -11.57
CA GLU A 363 -4.93 -32.96 -12.10
C GLU A 363 -5.35 -32.75 -13.55
N VAL A 364 -5.63 -31.51 -13.96
CA VAL A 364 -6.22 -31.17 -15.28
C VAL A 364 -5.47 -30.08 -16.04
N GLY A 365 -4.49 -29.43 -15.41
CA GLY A 365 -3.60 -28.45 -16.06
C GLY A 365 -4.20 -27.06 -16.27
N LEU A 366 -3.34 -26.11 -16.64
CA LEU A 366 -3.69 -24.69 -16.73
C LEU A 366 -4.73 -24.38 -17.83
N SER A 367 -4.73 -25.12 -18.94
CA SER A 367 -5.68 -24.88 -20.03
C SER A 367 -7.13 -25.01 -19.57
N TRP A 368 -7.43 -26.05 -18.78
CA TRP A 368 -8.75 -26.27 -18.22
C TRP A 368 -9.10 -25.21 -17.17
N MET A 369 -8.12 -24.81 -16.35
CA MET A 369 -8.32 -23.74 -15.39
C MET A 369 -8.66 -22.41 -16.07
N ASN A 370 -8.00 -22.09 -17.18
CA ASN A 370 -8.27 -20.87 -17.93
C ASN A 370 -9.71 -20.85 -18.48
N GLU A 371 -10.24 -21.98 -18.94
CA GLU A 371 -11.64 -22.10 -19.34
C GLU A 371 -12.58 -21.86 -18.15
N ALA A 372 -12.30 -22.47 -17.00
CA ALA A 372 -13.10 -22.23 -15.79
C ALA A 372 -13.04 -20.77 -15.35
N ILE A 373 -11.86 -20.13 -15.46
CA ILE A 373 -11.68 -18.71 -15.13
C ILE A 373 -12.48 -17.83 -16.11
N GLU A 374 -12.45 -18.09 -17.41
CA GLU A 374 -13.20 -17.33 -18.42
C GLU A 374 -14.68 -17.19 -18.05
N TYR A 375 -15.30 -18.28 -17.58
CA TYR A 375 -16.71 -18.27 -17.21
C TYR A 375 -17.00 -17.73 -15.80
N THR A 376 -16.01 -17.75 -14.90
CA THR A 376 -16.21 -17.45 -13.46
C THR A 376 -15.53 -16.17 -13.01
N PHE A 377 -14.74 -15.52 -13.87
CA PHE A 377 -13.90 -14.39 -13.51
C PHE A 377 -14.70 -13.25 -12.90
N ASP A 378 -15.89 -12.96 -13.42
CA ASP A 378 -16.74 -11.86 -12.96
C ASP A 378 -17.62 -12.20 -11.75
N ALA A 379 -17.64 -13.47 -11.32
CA ALA A 379 -18.36 -13.84 -10.10
C ALA A 379 -17.79 -13.11 -8.86
N PRO A 380 -18.61 -12.81 -7.85
CA PRO A 380 -18.19 -12.09 -6.64
C PRO A 380 -16.96 -12.73 -6.00
N ALA A 381 -16.01 -11.93 -5.51
CA ALA A 381 -14.72 -12.45 -5.02
C ALA A 381 -14.89 -13.56 -3.97
N LYS A 382 -15.78 -13.38 -2.98
CA LYS A 382 -16.05 -14.40 -1.96
C LYS A 382 -16.70 -15.69 -2.45
N SER A 383 -17.33 -15.68 -3.63
CA SER A 383 -17.89 -16.90 -4.21
C SER A 383 -16.83 -17.82 -4.79
N GLN A 384 -15.63 -17.31 -5.12
CA GLN A 384 -14.58 -18.06 -5.80
C GLN A 384 -14.16 -19.32 -5.04
N SER A 385 -14.00 -19.25 -3.71
CA SER A 385 -13.66 -20.46 -2.92
C SER A 385 -14.73 -21.56 -3.06
N ALA A 386 -16.01 -21.20 -3.06
CA ALA A 386 -17.10 -22.16 -3.21
C ALA A 386 -17.19 -22.71 -4.63
N ILE A 387 -16.98 -21.86 -5.65
CA ILE A 387 -16.92 -22.25 -7.06
C ILE A 387 -15.83 -23.30 -7.27
N TRP A 388 -14.59 -22.99 -6.90
CA TRP A 388 -13.45 -23.90 -7.10
C TRP A 388 -13.59 -25.18 -6.27
N GLN A 389 -14.13 -25.09 -5.05
CA GLN A 389 -14.39 -26.28 -4.24
C GLN A 389 -15.45 -27.19 -4.88
N ALA A 390 -16.57 -26.63 -5.35
CA ALA A 390 -17.63 -27.40 -5.98
C ALA A 390 -17.15 -28.04 -7.30
N LEU A 391 -16.42 -27.26 -8.11
CA LEU A 391 -15.84 -27.73 -9.36
C LEU A 391 -14.89 -28.91 -9.14
N MET A 392 -13.97 -28.81 -8.16
CA MET A 392 -13.06 -29.91 -7.83
C MET A 392 -13.79 -31.12 -7.23
N THR A 393 -14.83 -30.89 -6.41
CA THR A 393 -15.62 -31.98 -5.84
C THR A 393 -16.34 -32.78 -6.93
N ASP A 394 -16.99 -32.10 -7.88
CA ASP A 394 -17.66 -32.77 -9.00
C ASP A 394 -16.66 -33.45 -9.94
N LEU A 395 -15.47 -32.87 -10.17
CA LEU A 395 -14.40 -33.50 -10.95
C LEU A 395 -13.96 -34.82 -10.32
N GLU A 396 -13.81 -34.86 -9.00
CA GLU A 396 -13.43 -36.07 -8.25
C GLU A 396 -14.55 -37.12 -8.21
N GLU A 397 -15.79 -36.69 -8.01
CA GLU A 397 -16.94 -37.59 -7.88
C GLU A 397 -17.45 -38.12 -9.23
N LYS A 398 -17.34 -37.31 -10.29
CA LYS A 398 -17.87 -37.58 -11.63
C LYS A 398 -16.88 -37.16 -12.72
N PRO A 399 -15.68 -37.76 -12.78
CA PRO A 399 -14.66 -37.38 -13.74
C PRO A 399 -15.12 -37.52 -15.21
N ASP A 400 -16.03 -38.46 -15.48
CA ASP A 400 -16.59 -38.67 -16.82
C ASP A 400 -17.36 -37.44 -17.35
N ASP A 401 -17.92 -36.61 -16.45
CA ASP A 401 -18.62 -35.38 -16.83
C ASP A 401 -17.63 -34.29 -17.33
N PHE A 402 -16.31 -34.47 -17.12
CA PHE A 402 -15.25 -33.51 -17.43
C PHE A 402 -14.33 -33.90 -18.60
N ILE A 403 -14.67 -34.96 -19.35
CA ILE A 403 -13.84 -35.45 -20.47
C ILE A 403 -14.11 -34.67 -21.78
N HIS A 404 -15.24 -33.97 -21.89
CA HIS A 404 -15.64 -33.27 -23.09
C HIS A 404 -15.15 -31.81 -23.10
N SER A 405 -14.94 -31.27 -24.31
CA SER A 405 -14.42 -29.91 -24.48
C SER A 405 -15.38 -28.80 -24.04
N ASP A 406 -16.65 -29.11 -23.79
CA ASP A 406 -17.67 -28.18 -23.29
C ASP A 406 -18.10 -28.51 -21.85
N SER A 407 -17.35 -29.38 -21.17
CA SER A 407 -17.69 -29.84 -19.82
C SER A 407 -17.70 -28.71 -18.80
N ILE A 408 -16.77 -27.75 -18.90
CA ILE A 408 -16.73 -26.60 -18.00
C ILE A 408 -17.90 -25.66 -18.25
N GLU A 409 -18.17 -25.32 -19.52
CA GLU A 409 -19.33 -24.50 -19.90
C GLU A 409 -20.63 -25.10 -19.36
N ARG A 410 -20.84 -26.42 -19.56
CA ARG A 410 -22.01 -27.12 -19.05
C ARG A 410 -22.06 -27.10 -17.52
N TRP A 411 -20.93 -27.35 -16.85
CA TRP A 411 -20.88 -27.32 -15.39
C TRP A 411 -21.24 -25.93 -14.87
N VAL A 412 -20.67 -24.86 -15.45
CA VAL A 412 -20.97 -23.48 -15.06
C VAL A 412 -22.44 -23.17 -15.25
N THR A 413 -23.00 -23.51 -16.43
CA THR A 413 -24.42 -23.28 -16.76
C THR A 413 -25.36 -23.93 -15.74
N ASN A 414 -24.99 -25.07 -15.18
CA ASN A 414 -25.84 -25.80 -14.24
C ASN A 414 -25.63 -25.39 -12.77
N ASN A 415 -24.46 -24.86 -12.40
CA ASN A 415 -24.06 -24.73 -11.00
C ASN A 415 -23.79 -23.29 -10.54
N LEU A 416 -23.24 -22.43 -11.40
CA LEU A 416 -22.72 -21.11 -10.99
C LEU A 416 -23.82 -20.22 -10.40
N ASP A 417 -24.99 -20.17 -11.05
CA ASP A 417 -26.13 -19.38 -10.58
C ASP A 417 -26.56 -19.78 -9.16
N THR A 418 -26.55 -21.08 -8.84
CA THR A 418 -26.91 -21.57 -7.50
C THR A 418 -25.90 -21.09 -6.46
N ILE A 419 -24.60 -21.16 -6.78
CA ILE A 419 -23.52 -20.72 -5.88
C ILE A 419 -23.59 -19.21 -5.64
N VAL A 420 -23.74 -18.43 -6.73
CA VAL A 420 -23.84 -16.97 -6.67
C VAL A 420 -25.12 -16.55 -5.95
N HIS A 421 -26.24 -17.24 -6.16
CA HIS A 421 -27.47 -16.99 -5.43
C HIS A 421 -27.30 -17.20 -3.91
N GLY A 422 -26.62 -18.28 -3.50
CA GLY A 422 -26.28 -18.52 -2.10
C GLY A 422 -25.46 -17.38 -1.48
N PHE A 423 -24.49 -16.85 -2.23
CA PHE A 423 -23.73 -15.66 -1.83
C PHE A 423 -24.65 -14.42 -1.69
N ILE A 424 -25.48 -14.14 -2.69
CA ILE A 424 -26.39 -12.99 -2.69
C ILE A 424 -27.36 -13.04 -1.50
N GLU A 425 -27.94 -14.21 -1.22
CA GLU A 425 -28.80 -14.39 -0.06
C GLU A 425 -28.09 -14.04 1.25
N GLN A 426 -26.81 -14.40 1.37
CA GLN A 426 -26.02 -14.07 2.56
C GLN A 426 -25.82 -12.56 2.68
N GLN A 427 -25.54 -11.86 1.59
CA GLN A 427 -25.43 -10.39 1.58
C GLN A 427 -26.75 -9.72 2.01
N ILE A 428 -27.89 -10.23 1.53
CA ILE A 428 -29.21 -9.74 1.93
C ILE A 428 -29.49 -10.02 3.42
N LYS A 429 -29.15 -11.21 3.92
CA LYS A 429 -29.29 -11.59 5.33
C LYS A 429 -28.46 -10.67 6.23
N ASP A 430 -27.23 -10.38 5.84
CA ASP A 430 -26.31 -9.51 6.57
C ASP A 430 -26.83 -8.08 6.69
N VAL A 431 -27.29 -7.49 5.58
CA VAL A 431 -27.87 -6.14 5.56
C VAL A 431 -29.16 -6.08 6.39
N ARG A 432 -30.04 -7.08 6.27
CA ARG A 432 -31.28 -7.15 7.07
C ARG A 432 -30.98 -7.23 8.56
N LYS A 433 -30.01 -8.08 8.96
CA LYS A 433 -29.61 -8.21 10.35
C LYS A 433 -29.04 -6.89 10.88
N PHE A 434 -28.13 -6.27 10.13
CA PHE A 434 -27.55 -4.98 10.52
C PHE A 434 -28.61 -3.86 10.63
N ASN A 435 -29.59 -3.83 9.73
CA ASN A 435 -30.69 -2.87 9.76
C ASN A 435 -31.59 -3.06 11.00
N GLN A 436 -31.84 -4.31 11.40
CA GLN A 436 -32.62 -4.63 12.61
C GLN A 436 -31.90 -4.25 13.91
N GLU A 437 -30.57 -4.17 13.88
CA GLU A 437 -29.74 -3.77 15.02
C GLU A 437 -29.65 -2.23 15.16
N GLN A 438 -30.15 -1.46 14.19
CA GLN A 438 -30.19 0.01 14.27
C GLN A 438 -31.26 0.50 15.25
N GLU A 439 -31.05 1.67 15.85
CA GLU A 439 -32.05 2.33 16.69
C GLU A 439 -33.32 2.68 15.90
N PHE A 440 -33.15 3.07 14.63
CA PHE A 440 -34.24 3.37 13.69
C PHE A 440 -34.04 2.59 12.38
N PRO A 441 -34.57 1.36 12.28
CA PRO A 441 -34.43 0.55 11.08
C PRO A 441 -35.07 1.22 9.84
N HIS A 442 -34.38 1.14 8.71
CA HIS A 442 -34.86 1.64 7.43
C HIS A 442 -35.88 0.67 6.79
N HIS A 443 -36.84 1.21 6.04
CA HIS A 443 -37.78 0.38 5.28
C HIS A 443 -37.14 -0.09 3.96
N LEU A 444 -36.62 -1.31 3.94
CA LEU A 444 -35.92 -1.93 2.81
C LEU A 444 -36.61 -3.25 2.36
N PRO A 445 -37.81 -3.19 1.74
CA PRO A 445 -38.52 -4.38 1.27
C PRO A 445 -37.84 -5.01 0.04
N GLY A 446 -37.94 -6.33 -0.11
CA GLY A 446 -37.59 -7.05 -1.35
C GLY A 446 -36.19 -6.83 -1.92
N LEU A 447 -35.17 -6.69 -1.07
CA LEU A 447 -33.78 -6.50 -1.51
C LEU A 447 -33.35 -7.50 -2.60
N SER A 448 -32.82 -6.98 -3.69
CA SER A 448 -32.26 -7.69 -4.84
C SER A 448 -30.83 -7.21 -5.13
N TYR A 449 -29.99 -8.09 -5.67
CA TYR A 449 -28.59 -7.76 -5.96
C TYR A 449 -28.46 -6.97 -7.27
N VAL A 450 -27.58 -5.97 -7.27
CA VAL A 450 -27.32 -5.14 -8.44
C VAL A 450 -25.94 -5.47 -8.99
N ASN A 451 -25.91 -6.07 -10.19
CA ASN A 451 -24.68 -6.31 -10.93
C ASN A 451 -24.15 -4.98 -11.48
N ILE A 452 -22.91 -4.64 -11.16
CA ILE A 452 -22.22 -3.50 -11.77
C ILE A 452 -21.45 -4.00 -12.98
N GLU A 453 -21.71 -3.40 -14.13
CA GLU A 453 -20.82 -3.54 -15.29
C GLU A 453 -19.48 -2.88 -14.97
N LYS A 454 -18.46 -3.71 -14.78
CA LYS A 454 -17.07 -3.25 -14.63
C LYS A 454 -16.62 -2.82 -16.02
N GLN A 455 -16.55 -1.53 -16.28
CA GLN A 455 -16.05 -1.05 -17.57
C GLN A 455 -14.62 -1.58 -17.78
N GLN A 456 -14.42 -2.35 -18.85
CA GLN A 456 -13.09 -2.67 -19.36
C GLN A 456 -12.46 -1.34 -19.81
N GLY A 457 -11.45 -0.89 -19.08
CA GLY A 457 -10.69 0.30 -19.46
C GLY A 457 -9.91 0.03 -20.75
N SER A 458 -10.50 0.32 -21.90
CA SER A 458 -9.82 0.68 -23.17
C SER A 458 -10.79 0.73 -24.37
N GLN A 459 -11.68 1.73 -24.44
CA GLN A 459 -12.36 2.05 -25.72
C GLN A 459 -12.87 3.50 -25.85
N GLN A 460 -12.20 4.48 -25.23
CA GLN A 460 -12.54 5.91 -25.40
C GLN A 460 -11.32 6.81 -25.69
N ALA A 461 -10.36 6.30 -26.46
CA ALA A 461 -9.31 7.12 -27.08
C ALA A 461 -9.24 6.89 -28.60
N SER A 462 -10.40 6.79 -29.27
CA SER A 462 -10.49 6.72 -30.73
C SER A 462 -11.85 7.21 -31.22
N ALA A 463 -12.22 8.45 -30.89
CA ALA A 463 -13.33 9.13 -31.57
C ALA A 463 -13.28 10.64 -31.36
N THR A 464 -12.31 11.31 -32.00
CA THR A 464 -12.52 12.66 -32.56
C THR A 464 -11.43 12.93 -33.59
N ASN A 465 -11.83 12.87 -34.86
CA ASN A 465 -11.13 13.51 -35.97
C ASN A 465 -11.20 15.03 -35.86
#